data_AF-A0A7W1CUI9-F1
#
_entry.id   AF-A0A7W1CUI9-F1
#
_cell.length_a   1.000
_cell.length_b   1.000
_cell.length_c   1.000
_cell.angle_alpha   90.00
_cell.angle_beta   90.00
_cell.angle_gamma   90.00
#
_symmetry.space_group_name_H-M   'P 1'
#
loop_
_entity.id
_entity.type
_entity.pdbx_description
1 polymer ?
#
loop_
_entity_poly.entity_id
_entity_poly.type
_entity_poly.pdbx_seq_one_letter_code
_entity_poly.pdbx_strand_id
1 'polypeptide(L)'
;HAAGADGVFHFVRDYPVRAASGSSGPKLRRGDNQVPEGIYRVEALNPNSRFHLSLRLDYPNAFDHARAKEDHRSDLGGDIMIHGEAASKGCLAMGNPAAEELFVLAADTGLPNIAVILAPRDLRRQSLGETAPLPAWTAGLYRQLRQELAKYPRRPRPLP
;
A
#
# COMPACT_ATOMS: atom_id res chain seq x y z
N HIS A 1 0.34 11.93 -0.96
CA HIS A 1 0.98 13.14 -1.53
C HIS A 1 0.39 13.41 -2.90
N ALA A 2 0.44 14.64 -3.37
CA ALA A 2 0.01 15.01 -4.72
C ALA A 2 0.98 16.03 -5.32
N ALA A 3 1.09 16.06 -6.65
CA ALA A 3 1.89 17.03 -7.40
C ALA A 3 1.02 17.68 -8.48
N GLY A 4 1.28 18.96 -8.76
CA GLY A 4 0.67 19.67 -9.87
C GLY A 4 1.47 19.48 -11.16
N ALA A 5 1.25 20.38 -12.12
CA ALA A 5 1.98 20.38 -13.40
C ALA A 5 3.50 20.61 -13.26
N ASP A 6 3.95 21.17 -12.14
CA ASP A 6 5.37 21.36 -11.83
C ASP A 6 6.09 20.08 -11.39
N GLY A 7 5.35 19.00 -11.16
CA GLY A 7 5.88 17.72 -10.69
C GLY A 7 6.38 17.72 -9.25
N VAL A 8 6.16 18.79 -8.48
CA VAL A 8 6.62 18.90 -7.10
C VAL A 8 5.59 18.25 -6.18
N PHE A 9 5.98 17.22 -5.45
CA PHE A 9 5.10 16.56 -4.50
C PHE A 9 4.93 17.38 -3.22
N HIS A 10 3.68 17.56 -2.82
CA HIS A 10 3.27 18.14 -1.55
C HIS A 10 2.60 17.10 -0.65
N PHE A 11 2.81 17.25 0.67
CA PHE A 11 2.00 16.53 1.64
C PHE A 11 0.58 17.10 1.62
N VAL A 12 -0.42 16.24 1.45
CA VAL A 12 -1.83 16.64 1.40
C VAL A 12 -2.47 16.31 2.74
N ARG A 13 -2.49 15.02 3.10
CA ARG A 13 -3.13 14.52 4.30
C ARG A 13 -2.57 13.15 4.69
N ASP A 14 -2.74 12.79 5.96
CA ASP A 14 -2.57 11.44 6.47
C ASP A 14 -3.86 10.92 7.11
N TYR A 15 -4.09 9.62 6.98
CA TYR A 15 -5.23 8.93 7.55
C TYR A 15 -4.71 7.74 8.37
N PRO A 16 -5.25 7.50 9.57
CA PRO A 16 -4.93 6.28 10.30
C PRO A 16 -5.49 5.07 9.54
N VAL A 17 -4.65 4.05 9.35
CA VAL A 17 -5.13 2.72 8.95
C VAL A 17 -5.90 2.15 10.16
N ARG A 18 -7.16 1.79 9.97
CA ARG A 18 -8.04 1.28 11.03
C ARG A 18 -7.77 -0.20 11.32
N ALA A 19 -7.59 -0.98 10.26
CA ALA A 19 -7.17 -2.37 10.38
C ALA A 19 -6.38 -2.81 9.14
N ALA A 20 -5.33 -3.58 9.40
CA ALA A 20 -4.58 -4.34 8.43
C ALA A 20 -4.17 -5.66 9.11
N SER A 21 -4.09 -6.74 8.35
CA SER A 21 -3.66 -8.03 8.89
C SER A 21 -2.15 -8.20 8.75
N GLY A 22 -1.58 -9.01 9.62
CA GLY A 22 -0.18 -9.43 9.51
C GLY A 22 0.81 -8.60 10.32
N SER A 23 2.09 -8.82 10.04
CA SER A 23 3.25 -8.13 10.63
C SER A 23 4.19 -7.62 9.54
N SER A 24 5.33 -7.02 9.89
CA SER A 24 6.34 -6.59 8.91
C SER A 24 6.77 -7.77 8.01
N GLY A 25 6.57 -7.65 6.70
CA GLY A 25 6.87 -8.68 5.71
C GLY A 25 5.87 -8.67 4.55
N PRO A 26 6.29 -8.90 3.29
CA PRO A 26 5.37 -8.93 2.17
C PRO A 26 4.44 -10.16 2.25
N LYS A 27 3.27 -10.03 1.63
CA LYS A 27 2.43 -11.17 1.26
C LYS A 27 3.19 -12.12 0.33
N LEU A 28 3.20 -13.40 0.66
CA LEU A 28 3.89 -14.46 -0.09
C LEU A 28 2.93 -15.47 -0.68
N ARG A 29 1.75 -15.67 -0.11
CA ARG A 29 0.76 -16.63 -0.63
C ARG A 29 -0.67 -16.30 -0.24
N ARG A 30 -1.64 -16.92 -0.90
CA ARG A 30 -3.03 -16.90 -0.45
C ARG A 30 -3.13 -17.41 1.01
N GLY A 31 -3.92 -16.73 1.82
CA GLY A 31 -4.23 -17.16 3.20
C GLY A 31 -3.12 -16.93 4.24
N ASP A 32 -1.99 -16.31 3.90
CA ASP A 32 -0.96 -15.94 4.87
C ASP A 32 -1.32 -14.75 5.79
N ASN A 33 -2.51 -14.16 5.59
CA ASN A 33 -3.00 -12.99 6.33
C ASN A 33 -2.05 -11.79 6.33
N GLN A 34 -1.18 -11.66 5.32
CA GLN A 34 -0.33 -10.48 5.13
C GLN A 34 -0.98 -9.52 4.13
N VAL A 35 -0.82 -8.22 4.38
CA VAL A 35 -0.94 -7.17 3.35
C VAL A 35 0.33 -7.19 2.50
N PRO A 36 0.25 -7.03 1.17
CA PRO A 36 1.46 -6.98 0.36
C PRO A 36 2.27 -5.71 0.63
N GLU A 37 3.59 -5.81 0.45
CA GLU A 37 4.51 -4.68 0.57
C GLU A 37 5.17 -4.48 -0.79
N GLY A 38 5.19 -3.25 -1.32
CA GLY A 38 5.55 -3.00 -2.71
C GLY A 38 5.04 -1.65 -3.23
N ILE A 39 5.16 -1.48 -4.54
CA ILE A 39 4.67 -0.32 -5.27
C ILE A 39 3.59 -0.83 -6.22
N TYR A 40 2.38 -0.32 -6.07
CA TYR A 40 1.19 -0.77 -6.76
C TYR A 40 0.53 0.37 -7.51
N ARG A 41 -0.25 0.01 -8.52
CA ARG A 41 -1.22 0.91 -9.18
C ARG A 41 -2.61 0.66 -8.62
N VAL A 42 -3.46 1.67 -8.72
CA VAL A 42 -4.90 1.46 -8.56
C VAL A 42 -5.45 1.08 -9.92
N GLU A 43 -6.03 -0.11 -10.05
CA GLU A 43 -6.55 -0.61 -11.32
C GLU A 43 -8.06 -0.41 -11.47
N ALA A 44 -8.78 -0.28 -10.35
CA ALA A 44 -10.23 -0.07 -10.38
C ALA A 44 -10.74 0.67 -9.15
N LEU A 45 -11.85 1.38 -9.33
CA LEU A 45 -12.68 1.96 -8.27
C LEU A 45 -13.99 1.17 -8.20
N ASN A 46 -14.42 0.79 -7.00
CA ASN A 46 -15.68 0.10 -6.78
C ASN A 46 -16.60 0.90 -5.84
N PRO A 47 -17.61 1.61 -6.39
CA PRO A 47 -18.57 2.36 -5.58
C PRO A 47 -19.56 1.45 -4.84
N ASN A 48 -19.75 0.21 -5.30
CA ASN A 48 -20.69 -0.77 -4.72
C ASN A 48 -19.98 -1.79 -3.83
N SER A 49 -18.89 -1.39 -3.18
CA SER A 49 -18.15 -2.24 -2.25
C SER A 49 -19.04 -2.65 -1.08
N ARG A 50 -18.92 -3.92 -0.68
CA ARG A 50 -19.55 -4.44 0.54
C ARG A 50 -18.94 -3.86 1.83
N PHE A 51 -17.81 -3.18 1.73
CA PHE A 51 -17.05 -2.58 2.84
C PHE A 51 -16.94 -1.05 2.73
N HIS A 52 -17.94 -0.41 2.10
CA HIS A 52 -18.02 1.03 1.85
C HIS A 52 -16.89 1.61 0.98
N LEU A 53 -17.15 1.70 -0.33
CA LEU A 53 -16.19 2.07 -1.39
C LEU A 53 -14.92 1.20 -1.38
N SER A 54 -14.23 1.09 -2.52
CA SER A 54 -12.87 0.53 -2.51
C SER A 54 -12.06 0.90 -3.74
N LEU A 55 -10.74 0.91 -3.55
CA LEU A 55 -9.72 1.02 -4.60
C LEU A 55 -9.04 -0.35 -4.70
N ARG A 56 -9.04 -0.96 -5.89
CA ARG A 56 -8.34 -2.22 -6.16
C ARG A 56 -6.90 -1.95 -6.55
N LEU A 57 -5.96 -2.62 -5.90
CA LEU A 57 -4.55 -2.59 -6.30
C LEU A 57 -4.26 -3.66 -7.34
N ASP A 58 -3.28 -3.41 -8.20
CA ASP A 58 -2.78 -4.36 -9.22
C ASP A 58 -1.94 -5.52 -8.63
N TYR A 59 -2.18 -5.90 -7.37
CA TYR A 59 -1.55 -7.06 -6.75
C TYR A 59 -2.25 -8.37 -7.16
N PRO A 60 -1.50 -9.44 -7.49
CA PRO A 60 -0.05 -9.47 -7.64
C PRO A 60 0.40 -8.80 -8.95
N ASN A 61 1.45 -7.97 -8.87
CA ASN A 61 2.03 -7.32 -10.04
C ASN A 61 3.28 -8.07 -10.54
N ALA A 62 3.95 -7.52 -11.55
CA ALA A 62 5.13 -8.14 -12.15
C ALA A 62 6.27 -8.42 -11.15
N PHE A 63 6.46 -7.56 -10.15
CA PHE A 63 7.44 -7.79 -9.09
C PHE A 63 7.05 -9.00 -8.24
N ASP A 64 5.80 -9.07 -7.79
CA ASP A 64 5.29 -10.17 -6.97
C ASP A 64 5.43 -11.52 -7.68
N HIS A 65 5.07 -11.57 -8.97
CA HIS A 65 5.23 -12.77 -9.80
C HIS A 65 6.70 -13.17 -9.97
N ALA A 66 7.60 -12.21 -10.18
CA ALA A 66 9.03 -12.51 -10.30
C ALA A 66 9.60 -13.08 -9.00
N ARG A 67 9.22 -12.52 -7.84
CA ARG A 67 9.62 -13.03 -6.53
C ARG A 67 9.01 -14.40 -6.22
N ALA A 68 7.74 -14.62 -6.60
CA ALA A 68 7.10 -15.92 -6.45
C ALA A 68 7.79 -17.01 -7.25
N LYS A 69 8.19 -16.70 -8.49
CA LYS A 69 8.95 -17.64 -9.32
C LYS A 69 10.31 -17.98 -8.69
N GLU A 70 11.02 -17.00 -8.15
CA GLU A 70 12.31 -17.20 -7.45
C GLU A 70 12.15 -18.09 -6.21
N ASP A 71 11.06 -17.89 -5.45
CA ASP A 71 10.76 -18.67 -4.24
C ASP A 71 10.03 -20.00 -4.52
N HIS A 72 9.81 -20.36 -5.80
CA HIS A 72 8.99 -21.52 -6.22
C HIS A 72 7.56 -21.54 -5.64
N ARG A 73 6.95 -20.36 -5.47
CA ARG A 73 5.56 -20.16 -5.04
C ARG A 73 4.63 -20.00 -6.25
N SER A 74 3.42 -20.55 -6.17
CA SER A 74 2.46 -20.56 -7.29
C SER A 74 1.12 -19.83 -7.03
N ASP A 75 0.62 -19.79 -5.78
CA ASP A 75 -0.62 -19.07 -5.43
C ASP A 75 -0.34 -17.87 -4.52
N LEU A 76 -0.20 -16.70 -5.12
CA LEU A 76 -0.01 -15.40 -4.45
C LEU A 76 -1.30 -14.86 -3.81
N GLY A 77 -2.46 -15.40 -4.17
CA GLY A 77 -3.74 -14.74 -3.94
C GLY A 77 -3.97 -13.58 -4.91
N GLY A 78 -4.76 -12.61 -4.47
CA GLY A 78 -5.15 -11.41 -5.23
C GLY A 78 -6.10 -10.55 -4.40
N ASP A 79 -6.83 -9.65 -5.06
CA ASP A 79 -7.93 -8.86 -4.50
C ASP A 79 -7.53 -8.04 -3.26
N ILE A 80 -6.45 -7.27 -3.40
CA ILE A 80 -5.99 -6.35 -2.37
C ILE A 80 -6.68 -5.01 -2.57
N MET A 81 -7.45 -4.62 -1.56
CA MET A 81 -8.28 -3.43 -1.59
C MET A 81 -7.82 -2.42 -0.53
N ILE A 82 -7.95 -1.14 -0.84
CA ILE A 82 -8.05 -0.07 0.14
C ILE A 82 -9.53 0.28 0.25
N HIS A 83 -10.14 0.13 1.42
CA HIS A 83 -11.59 0.24 1.58
C HIS A 83 -12.00 0.94 2.88
N GLY A 84 -13.30 1.21 3.03
CA GLY A 84 -13.89 1.76 4.24
C GLY A 84 -13.94 0.77 5.41
N GLU A 85 -14.84 1.00 6.35
CA GLU A 85 -15.02 0.18 7.55
C GLU A 85 -13.74 0.01 8.39
N ALA A 86 -13.76 -0.90 9.37
CA ALA A 86 -12.71 -1.03 10.37
C ALA A 86 -12.21 -2.49 10.56
N ALA A 87 -12.64 -3.43 9.72
CA ALA A 87 -12.21 -4.83 9.80
C ALA A 87 -11.58 -5.26 8.47
N SER A 88 -10.48 -6.02 8.54
CA SER A 88 -9.78 -6.51 7.35
C SER A 88 -9.12 -7.87 7.59
N LYS A 89 -9.07 -8.70 6.54
CA LYS A 89 -8.25 -9.91 6.43
C LYS A 89 -7.48 -9.88 5.10
N GLY A 90 -6.37 -9.14 5.07
CA GLY A 90 -5.47 -9.03 3.90
C GLY A 90 -5.59 -7.74 3.09
N CYS A 91 -6.54 -6.85 3.42
CA CYS A 91 -6.74 -5.54 2.80
C CYS A 91 -6.33 -4.40 3.75
N LEU A 92 -6.47 -3.15 3.30
CA LEU A 92 -6.33 -1.96 4.15
C LEU A 92 -7.71 -1.34 4.43
N ALA A 93 -8.19 -1.48 5.67
CA ALA A 93 -9.41 -0.79 6.13
C ALA A 93 -9.04 0.60 6.66
N MET A 94 -9.60 1.64 6.05
CA MET A 94 -9.27 3.05 6.32
C MET A 94 -10.36 3.77 7.13
N GLY A 95 -11.54 3.19 7.26
CA GLY A 95 -12.75 3.85 7.75
C GLY A 95 -13.44 4.67 6.67
N ASN A 96 -14.77 4.80 6.77
CA ASN A 96 -15.62 5.36 5.72
C ASN A 96 -15.19 6.76 5.24
N PRO A 97 -14.91 7.75 6.13
CA PRO A 97 -14.54 9.09 5.66
C PRO A 97 -13.21 9.12 4.90
N ALA A 98 -12.23 8.32 5.32
CA ALA A 98 -10.95 8.24 4.62
C ALA A 98 -11.11 7.53 3.27
N ALA A 99 -11.93 6.47 3.20
CA ALA A 99 -12.20 5.77 1.95
C ALA A 99 -12.95 6.67 0.94
N GLU A 100 -13.90 7.48 1.39
CA GLU A 100 -14.60 8.48 0.55
C GLU A 100 -13.63 9.51 -0.03
N GLU A 101 -12.79 10.13 0.80
CA GLU A 101 -11.80 11.11 0.34
C GLU A 101 -10.81 10.47 -0.65
N LEU A 102 -10.29 9.28 -0.34
CA LEU A 102 -9.37 8.56 -1.23
C LEU A 102 -10.03 8.18 -2.56
N PHE A 103 -11.31 7.80 -2.54
CA PHE A 103 -12.07 7.43 -3.74
C PHE A 103 -12.25 8.62 -4.68
N VAL A 104 -12.67 9.77 -4.15
CA VAL A 104 -12.84 11.00 -4.93
C VAL A 104 -11.50 11.49 -5.47
N LEU A 105 -10.46 11.55 -4.62
CA LEU A 105 -9.12 11.93 -5.06
C LEU A 105 -8.60 11.03 -6.18
N ALA A 106 -8.83 9.72 -6.09
CA ALA A 106 -8.42 8.78 -7.13
C ALA A 106 -9.18 8.98 -8.45
N ALA A 107 -10.49 9.24 -8.37
CA ALA A 107 -11.31 9.53 -9.54
C ALA A 107 -10.84 10.83 -10.23
N ASP A 108 -10.63 11.90 -9.47
CA ASP A 108 -10.23 13.21 -10.00
C ASP A 108 -8.80 13.21 -10.57
N THR A 109 -7.88 12.46 -9.93
CA THR A 109 -6.48 12.35 -10.38
C THR A 109 -6.34 11.49 -11.64
N GLY A 110 -7.26 10.54 -11.83
CA GLY A 110 -7.17 9.51 -12.86
C GLY A 110 -6.19 8.40 -12.49
N LEU A 111 -6.66 7.15 -12.58
CA LEU A 111 -5.92 5.96 -12.09
C LEU A 111 -4.47 5.81 -12.61
N PRO A 112 -4.16 6.09 -13.89
CA PRO A 112 -2.78 5.98 -14.40
C PRO A 112 -1.77 6.91 -13.70
N ASN A 113 -2.24 7.97 -13.04
CA ASN A 113 -1.42 8.96 -12.35
C ASN A 113 -1.22 8.63 -10.86
N ILE A 114 -1.69 7.47 -10.39
CA ILE A 114 -1.66 7.08 -8.98
C ILE A 114 -0.66 5.95 -8.77
N ALA A 115 0.24 6.14 -7.81
CA ALA A 115 1.09 5.09 -7.26
C ALA A 115 0.81 4.92 -5.77
N VAL A 116 0.68 3.67 -5.33
CA VAL A 116 0.47 3.27 -3.94
C VAL A 116 1.72 2.57 -3.46
N ILE A 117 2.40 3.16 -2.47
CA ILE A 117 3.56 2.54 -1.82
C ILE A 117 3.09 1.90 -0.52
N LEU A 118 3.08 0.57 -0.47
CA LEU A 118 2.80 -0.19 0.74
C LEU A 118 4.10 -0.61 1.40
N ALA A 119 4.30 -0.16 2.63
CA ALA A 119 5.47 -0.47 3.44
C ALA A 119 5.01 -0.74 4.89
N PRO A 120 5.76 -1.52 5.68
CA PRO A 120 5.35 -1.88 7.05
C PRO A 120 5.29 -0.68 7.99
N ARG A 121 5.96 0.42 7.61
CA ARG A 121 6.04 1.69 8.33
C ARG A 121 6.74 2.72 7.43
N ASP A 122 6.85 3.96 7.91
CA ASP A 122 7.67 4.97 7.24
C ASP A 122 9.18 4.62 7.38
N LEU A 123 9.71 3.92 6.38
CA LEU A 123 11.10 3.45 6.32
C LEU A 123 12.14 4.57 6.22
N ARG A 124 11.71 5.83 6.10
CA ARG A 124 12.56 7.02 6.19
C ARG A 124 12.82 7.44 7.65
N ARG A 125 12.01 6.95 8.58
CA ARG A 125 12.04 7.31 10.01
C ARG A 125 12.35 6.11 10.90
N GLN A 126 11.89 4.94 10.52
CA GLN A 126 11.92 3.76 11.37
C GLN A 126 12.60 2.58 10.66
N SER A 127 13.39 1.80 11.40
CA SER A 127 13.85 0.48 10.97
C SER A 127 12.69 -0.52 11.01
N LEU A 128 12.81 -1.64 10.31
CA LEU A 128 11.74 -2.64 10.15
C LEU A 128 11.23 -3.22 11.49
N GLY A 129 12.05 -3.15 12.54
CA GLY A 129 11.82 -3.84 13.81
C GLY A 129 12.19 -5.32 13.73
N GLU A 130 11.67 -6.12 14.65
CA GLU A 130 11.72 -7.58 14.56
C GLU A 130 10.83 -8.07 13.42
N THR A 131 11.36 -8.96 12.59
CA THR A 131 10.63 -9.63 11.51
C THR A 131 10.76 -11.13 11.70
N ALA A 132 9.72 -11.88 11.31
CA ALA A 132 9.89 -13.30 11.05
C ALA A 132 10.98 -13.51 9.97
N PRO A 133 11.55 -14.72 9.81
CA PRO A 133 12.46 -14.99 8.71
C PRO A 133 11.82 -14.62 7.36
N LEU A 134 12.43 -13.66 6.67
CA LEU A 134 11.97 -13.17 5.37
C LEU A 134 12.82 -13.77 4.24
N PRO A 135 12.26 -13.94 3.03
CA PRO A 135 13.05 -14.29 1.85
C PRO A 135 14.22 -13.32 1.63
N ALA A 136 15.35 -13.81 1.11
CA ALA A 136 16.58 -13.01 0.96
C ALA A 136 16.38 -11.73 0.11
N TRP A 137 15.49 -11.79 -0.89
CA TRP A 137 15.19 -10.66 -1.76
C TRP A 137 14.48 -9.49 -1.05
N THR A 138 13.90 -9.69 0.14
CA THR A 138 13.18 -8.64 0.88
C THR A 138 14.08 -7.49 1.31
N ALA A 139 15.37 -7.74 1.54
CA ALA A 139 16.35 -6.67 1.80
C ALA A 139 16.46 -5.69 0.61
N GLY A 140 16.34 -6.21 -0.62
CA GLY A 140 16.26 -5.40 -1.85
C GLY A 140 14.97 -4.61 -1.92
N LEU A 141 13.82 -5.24 -1.66
CA LEU A 141 12.51 -4.59 -1.60
C LEU A 141 12.54 -3.39 -0.64
N TYR A 142 13.02 -3.56 0.60
CA TYR A 142 13.02 -2.47 1.58
C TYR A 142 13.97 -1.33 1.23
N ARG A 143 15.06 -1.62 0.50
CA ARG A 143 15.93 -0.58 -0.05
C ARG A 143 15.21 0.24 -1.10
N GLN A 144 14.49 -0.43 -2.01
CA GLN A 144 13.68 0.22 -3.04
C GLN A 144 12.55 1.06 -2.44
N LEU A 145 11.78 0.51 -1.50
CA LEU A 145 10.70 1.24 -0.82
C LEU A 145 11.23 2.47 -0.09
N ARG A 146 12.40 2.38 0.56
CA ARG A 146 13.03 3.54 1.20
C ARG A 146 13.40 4.62 0.18
N GLN A 147 13.95 4.25 -0.97
CA GLN A 147 14.32 5.18 -2.04
C GLN A 147 13.09 5.85 -2.65
N GLU A 148 12.01 5.09 -2.88
CA GLU A 148 10.76 5.64 -3.40
C GLU A 148 10.09 6.59 -2.40
N LEU A 149 9.98 6.19 -1.14
CA LEU A 149 9.42 7.06 -0.10
C LEU A 149 10.20 8.38 0.05
N ALA A 150 11.51 8.36 -0.20
CA ALA A 150 12.37 9.55 -0.08
C ALA A 150 12.06 10.64 -1.12
N LYS A 151 11.35 10.31 -2.22
CA LYS A 151 10.92 11.29 -3.23
C LYS A 151 9.81 12.24 -2.74
N TYR A 152 9.12 11.87 -1.66
CA TYR A 152 7.97 12.63 -1.14
C TYR A 152 8.34 13.41 0.12
N PRO A 153 7.81 14.63 0.31
CA PRO A 153 8.08 15.40 1.53
C PRO A 153 7.58 14.65 2.78
N ARG A 154 8.25 14.88 3.90
CA ARG A 154 7.85 14.29 5.18
C ARG A 154 6.61 15.01 5.70
N ARG A 155 5.77 14.28 6.45
CA ARG A 155 4.67 14.90 7.21
C ARG A 155 5.24 16.05 8.05
N PRO A 156 4.71 17.28 7.95
CA PRO A 156 5.08 18.39 8.81
C PRO A 156 4.91 17.99 10.27
N ARG A 157 5.85 18.38 11.13
CA ARG A 157 5.66 18.21 12.58
C ARG A 157 4.45 19.06 12.97
N PRO A 158 3.52 18.58 13.83
CA PRO A 158 2.52 19.46 14.41
C PRO A 158 3.24 20.68 14.99
N LEU A 159 2.78 21.88 14.65
CA LEU A 159 3.24 23.08 15.34
C LEU A 159 2.86 22.92 16.81
N PRO A 160 3.75 23.30 17.75
CA PRO A 160 3.50 23.17 19.18
C PRO A 160 2.27 23.95 19.64
#